data_AF-A3J551-F1
#
_entry.id   AF-A3J551-F1
#
_cell.length_a   1.000
_cell.length_b   1.000
_cell.length_c   1.000
_cell.angle_alpha   90.00
_cell.angle_beta   90.00
_cell.angle_gamma   90.00
#
_symmetry.space_group_name_H-M   'P 1'
#
loop_
_entity.id
_entity.type
_entity.pdbx_description
1 polymer ?
#
loop_
_entity_poly.entity_id
_entity_poly.type
_entity_poly.pdbx_seq_one_letter_code
_entity_poly.pdbx_strand_id
1 'polypeptide(L)'
;MKKISLTLLLFVLTSFNTTKTKDELLFKDEYGRLSVNKDFIVVDYATEKYLQGVGKYVQMLVFLDKKNYLGSVDEKEYNRNKSTILKKYQEEAKKKMPFFDYTSKSLRIERRNKRCYFFYYEQLIELEFGRKMDDGRYCVGGHNSELQCKEKNIIVTLYYDGIYKYGERIIKDDKNNVKSRTDFGPEHRKSAIY
;
A
#
# COMPACT_ATOMS: atom_id res chain seq x y z
N MET A 1 -9.02 -30.70 -55.27
CA MET A 1 -8.81 -30.70 -53.80
C MET A 1 -7.73 -29.68 -53.47
N LYS A 2 -8.08 -28.56 -52.83
CA LYS A 2 -7.13 -27.51 -52.43
C LYS A 2 -6.34 -27.99 -51.20
N LYS A 3 -5.02 -28.13 -51.34
CA LYS A 3 -4.09 -28.26 -50.21
C LYS A 3 -4.06 -26.93 -49.47
N ILE A 4 -4.94 -26.77 -48.47
CA ILE A 4 -4.88 -25.63 -47.57
C ILE A 4 -3.71 -25.88 -46.61
N SER A 5 -2.68 -25.07 -46.84
CA SER A 5 -1.46 -24.88 -46.08
C SER A 5 -1.53 -25.32 -44.60
N LEU A 6 -0.91 -26.45 -44.29
CA LEU A 6 -0.59 -26.89 -42.93
C LEU A 6 0.35 -25.88 -42.23
N THR A 7 0.99 -24.99 -42.99
CA THR A 7 1.93 -23.98 -42.51
C THR A 7 1.26 -22.83 -41.76
N LEU A 8 -0.04 -22.57 -41.99
CA LEU A 8 -0.75 -21.51 -41.26
C LEU A 8 -1.14 -21.94 -39.83
N LEU A 9 -1.30 -23.24 -39.58
CA LEU A 9 -1.66 -23.75 -38.25
C LEU A 9 -0.48 -23.76 -37.27
N LEU A 10 0.76 -23.87 -37.77
CA LEU A 10 1.95 -23.80 -36.91
C LEU A 10 2.26 -22.39 -36.40
N PHE A 11 1.78 -21.34 -37.09
CA PHE A 11 2.03 -19.95 -36.67
C PHE A 11 1.09 -19.46 -35.56
N VAL A 12 0.01 -20.19 -35.28
CA VAL A 12 -0.93 -19.85 -34.20
C VAL A 12 -0.50 -20.45 -32.85
N LEU A 13 0.52 -21.32 -32.83
CA LEU A 13 1.03 -21.94 -31.60
C LEU A 13 2.22 -21.21 -30.96
N THR A 14 2.71 -20.10 -31.52
CA THR A 14 3.85 -19.35 -30.96
C THR A 14 3.46 -18.13 -30.13
N SER A 15 2.18 -17.88 -29.89
CA SER A 15 1.70 -16.65 -29.25
C SER A 15 1.21 -16.82 -27.81
N PHE A 16 1.85 -17.66 -27.01
CA PHE A 16 1.86 -17.47 -25.55
C PHE A 16 3.17 -18.02 -24.96
N ASN A 17 4.28 -17.33 -25.24
CA ASN A 17 5.31 -17.22 -24.21
C ASN A 17 4.71 -16.38 -23.07
N THR A 18 3.87 -17.01 -22.25
CA THR A 18 3.64 -16.55 -20.89
C THR A 18 4.98 -16.67 -20.20
N THR A 19 5.80 -15.63 -20.35
CA THR A 19 6.80 -15.33 -19.32
C THR A 19 5.98 -15.32 -18.04
N LYS A 20 6.07 -16.40 -17.26
CA LYS A 20 5.51 -16.47 -15.92
C LYS A 20 6.04 -15.23 -15.24
N THR A 21 5.21 -14.22 -15.11
CA THR A 21 5.59 -13.01 -14.41
C THR A 21 5.84 -13.45 -12.99
N LYS A 22 7.10 -13.31 -12.58
CA LYS A 22 7.49 -13.76 -11.26
C LYS A 22 6.83 -12.81 -10.27
N ASP A 23 5.91 -13.32 -9.47
CA ASP A 23 5.41 -12.61 -8.30
C ASP A 23 6.60 -12.20 -7.43
N GLU A 24 6.80 -10.90 -7.26
CA GLU A 24 7.83 -10.40 -6.38
C GLU A 24 7.28 -10.34 -4.95
N LEU A 25 7.80 -11.21 -4.09
CA LEU A 25 7.39 -11.28 -2.70
C LEU A 25 7.86 -10.03 -1.94
N LEU A 26 6.91 -9.25 -1.41
CA LEU A 26 7.18 -8.10 -0.56
C LEU A 26 7.30 -8.50 0.90
N PHE A 27 6.30 -9.22 1.40
CA PHE A 27 6.19 -9.63 2.79
C PHE A 27 5.51 -11.00 2.89
N LYS A 28 5.93 -11.82 3.86
CA LYS A 28 5.31 -13.11 4.18
C LYS A 28 5.47 -13.42 5.66
N ASP A 29 4.42 -13.96 6.25
CA ASP A 29 4.46 -14.55 7.59
C ASP A 29 3.52 -15.77 7.69
N GLU A 30 3.13 -16.12 8.91
CA GLU A 30 2.20 -17.23 9.19
C GLU A 30 0.73 -16.93 8.83
N TYR A 31 0.36 -15.67 8.64
CA TYR A 31 -1.01 -15.24 8.33
C TYR A 31 -1.20 -15.06 6.83
N GLY A 32 -0.15 -14.78 6.06
CA GLY A 32 -0.27 -14.59 4.63
C GLY A 32 0.97 -14.05 3.95
N ARG A 33 0.75 -13.56 2.73
CA ARG A 33 1.76 -12.90 1.91
C ARG A 33 1.21 -11.71 1.15
N LEU A 34 2.13 -10.82 0.83
CA LEU A 34 1.96 -9.66 0.00
C LEU A 34 3.01 -9.72 -1.11
N SER A 35 2.59 -9.58 -2.36
CA SER A 35 3.48 -9.58 -3.51
C SER A 35 3.06 -8.56 -4.57
N VAL A 36 3.97 -8.29 -5.51
CA VAL A 36 3.72 -7.45 -6.68
C VAL A 36 3.86 -8.31 -7.93
N ASN A 37 2.86 -8.25 -8.80
CA ASN A 37 2.91 -8.82 -10.13
C ASN A 37 2.54 -7.75 -11.15
N LYS A 38 3.55 -7.17 -11.81
CA LYS A 38 3.38 -6.04 -12.73
C LYS A 38 2.61 -4.88 -12.08
N ASP A 39 1.39 -4.64 -12.55
CA ASP A 39 0.49 -3.60 -12.07
C ASP A 39 -0.39 -4.06 -10.91
N PHE A 40 -0.24 -5.27 -10.41
CA PHE A 40 -1.10 -5.80 -9.35
C PHE A 40 -0.35 -5.91 -8.04
N ILE A 41 -0.98 -5.39 -6.98
CA ILE A 41 -0.66 -5.73 -5.61
C ILE A 41 -1.51 -6.94 -5.26
N VAL A 42 -0.85 -8.06 -4.97
CA VAL A 42 -1.47 -9.35 -4.71
C VAL A 42 -1.41 -9.62 -3.22
N VAL A 43 -2.58 -9.87 -2.64
CA VAL A 43 -2.76 -10.11 -1.20
C VAL A 43 -3.39 -11.47 -1.00
N ASP A 44 -2.69 -12.35 -0.28
CA ASP A 44 -3.06 -13.75 -0.08
C ASP A 44 -2.85 -14.08 1.40
N TYR A 45 -3.90 -13.86 2.19
CA TYR A 45 -3.92 -14.12 3.63
C TYR A 45 -4.88 -15.28 3.97
N ALA A 46 -4.43 -16.19 4.82
CA ALA A 46 -5.16 -17.37 5.24
C ALA A 46 -6.42 -17.01 6.02
N THR A 47 -7.59 -17.46 5.56
CA THR A 47 -8.88 -17.22 6.23
C THR A 47 -9.10 -18.15 7.41
N GLU A 48 -8.45 -19.33 7.40
CA GLU A 48 -8.61 -20.39 8.40
C GLU A 48 -8.20 -19.93 9.80
N LYS A 49 -7.16 -19.08 9.89
CA LYS A 49 -6.70 -18.50 11.15
C LYS A 49 -7.75 -17.58 11.79
N TYR A 50 -8.57 -16.90 11.00
CA TYR A 50 -9.64 -16.02 11.48
C TYR A 50 -10.86 -16.81 11.92
N LEU A 51 -11.18 -17.92 11.23
CA LEU A 51 -12.20 -18.87 11.67
C LEU A 51 -11.88 -19.47 13.05
N GLN A 52 -10.59 -19.59 13.38
CA GLN A 52 -10.10 -20.05 14.68
C GLN A 52 -9.95 -18.93 15.73
N GLY A 53 -10.24 -17.67 15.38
CA GLY A 53 -10.08 -16.52 16.29
C GLY A 53 -8.62 -16.12 16.57
N VAL A 54 -7.66 -16.58 15.77
CA VAL A 54 -6.21 -16.34 15.94
C VAL A 54 -5.68 -15.28 14.96
N GLY A 55 -6.51 -14.78 14.04
CA GLY A 55 -6.12 -13.79 13.06
C GLY A 55 -5.91 -12.37 13.62
N LYS A 56 -5.19 -11.53 12.89
CA LYS A 56 -4.90 -10.12 13.23
C LYS A 56 -5.66 -9.18 12.30
N TYR A 57 -6.08 -8.03 12.78
CA TYR A 57 -6.62 -7.03 11.86
C TYR A 57 -5.50 -6.50 10.96
N VAL A 58 -5.55 -6.79 9.67
CA VAL A 58 -4.56 -6.38 8.68
C VAL A 58 -5.07 -5.17 7.91
N GLN A 59 -4.27 -4.11 7.87
CA GLN A 59 -4.51 -2.95 6.99
C GLN A 59 -3.30 -2.76 6.09
N MET A 60 -3.52 -2.86 4.79
CA MET A 60 -2.53 -2.52 3.77
C MET A 60 -2.90 -1.19 3.14
N LEU A 61 -1.91 -0.30 3.03
CA LEU A 61 -2.06 0.99 2.37
C LEU A 61 -0.98 1.12 1.30
N VAL A 62 -1.41 1.51 0.10
CA VAL A 62 -0.51 1.84 -1.02
C VAL A 62 -0.62 3.33 -1.27
N PHE A 63 0.52 4.00 -1.29
CA PHE A 63 0.59 5.43 -1.55
C PHE A 63 1.42 5.72 -2.81
N LEU A 64 1.12 6.82 -3.47
CA LEU A 64 2.04 7.42 -4.44
C LEU A 64 3.25 7.98 -3.70
N ASP A 65 4.47 7.66 -4.14
CA ASP A 65 5.69 8.20 -3.55
C ASP A 65 5.96 9.64 -4.00
N LYS A 66 5.12 10.56 -3.51
CA LYS A 66 5.23 11.99 -3.75
C LYS A 66 4.78 12.75 -2.51
N LYS A 67 5.72 13.50 -1.92
CA LYS A 67 5.42 14.37 -0.76
C LYS A 67 4.62 15.58 -1.23
N ASN A 68 3.40 15.71 -0.74
CA ASN A 68 2.56 16.89 -0.94
C ASN A 68 2.56 17.73 0.33
N TYR A 69 3.29 18.85 0.31
CA TYR A 69 3.42 19.73 1.48
C TYR A 69 2.16 20.56 1.70
N LEU A 70 1.72 20.63 2.95
CA LEU A 70 0.58 21.43 3.41
C LEU A 70 1.02 22.73 4.06
N GLY A 71 2.10 22.69 4.83
CA GLY A 71 2.63 23.85 5.52
C GLY A 71 3.64 23.49 6.59
N SER A 72 3.98 24.46 7.44
CA SER A 72 4.88 24.24 8.56
C SER A 72 4.58 25.16 9.72
N VAL A 73 4.99 24.75 10.92
CA VAL A 73 4.93 25.53 12.15
C VAL A 73 6.27 25.44 12.87
N ASP A 74 6.54 26.36 13.79
CA ASP A 74 7.71 26.25 14.65
C ASP A 74 7.56 25.05 15.59
N GLU A 75 8.65 24.35 15.84
CA GLU A 75 8.64 23.14 16.67
C GLU A 75 8.19 23.44 18.12
N LYS A 76 8.51 24.63 18.62
CA LYS A 76 8.02 25.09 19.94
C LYS A 76 6.50 25.26 19.95
N GLU A 77 5.93 25.77 18.86
CA GLU A 77 4.48 25.92 18.71
C GLU A 77 3.80 24.56 18.59
N TYR A 78 4.37 23.67 17.77
CA TYR A 78 3.90 22.29 17.63
C TYR A 78 3.84 21.56 18.97
N ASN A 79 4.90 21.65 19.77
CA ASN A 79 4.97 20.97 21.06
C ASN A 79 3.95 21.52 22.08
N ARG A 80 3.55 22.80 21.98
CA ARG A 80 2.54 23.42 22.85
C ARG A 80 1.11 23.09 22.42
N ASN A 81 0.85 23.07 21.11
CA ASN A 81 -0.50 23.00 20.52
C ASN A 81 -0.71 21.75 19.65
N LYS A 82 0.00 20.65 19.95
CA LYS A 82 0.08 19.45 19.11
C LYS A 82 -1.28 19.00 18.57
N SER A 83 -2.24 18.74 19.45
CA SER A 83 -3.57 18.22 19.06
C SER A 83 -4.32 19.13 18.08
N THR A 84 -4.36 20.44 18.36
CA THR A 84 -5.02 21.44 17.50
C THR A 84 -4.34 21.53 16.13
N ILE A 85 -3.01 21.55 16.10
CA ILE A 85 -2.24 21.63 14.85
C ILE A 85 -2.43 20.36 14.02
N LEU A 86 -2.41 19.19 14.65
CA LEU A 86 -2.67 17.92 13.97
C LEU A 86 -4.05 17.90 13.35
N LYS A 87 -5.10 18.29 14.10
CA LYS A 87 -6.46 18.34 13.59
C LYS A 87 -6.59 19.26 12.38
N LYS A 88 -5.98 20.46 12.44
CA LYS A 88 -5.92 21.40 11.31
C LYS A 88 -5.33 20.74 10.06
N TYR A 89 -4.15 20.14 10.17
CA TYR A 89 -3.49 19.55 9.00
C TYR A 89 -4.14 18.25 8.52
N GLN A 90 -4.82 17.51 9.39
CA GLN A 90 -5.66 16.37 8.99
C GLN A 90 -6.86 16.84 8.15
N GLU A 91 -7.54 17.90 8.57
CA GLU A 91 -8.65 18.50 7.81
C GLU A 91 -8.17 19.08 6.46
N GLU A 92 -6.99 19.71 6.42
CA GLU A 92 -6.38 20.19 5.18
C GLU A 92 -6.04 19.03 4.24
N ALA A 93 -5.41 17.97 4.74
CA ALA A 93 -5.09 16.78 3.95
C ALA A 93 -6.36 16.13 3.39
N LYS A 94 -7.40 15.99 4.22
CA LYS A 94 -8.70 15.41 3.81
C LYS A 94 -9.36 16.24 2.71
N LYS A 95 -9.29 17.57 2.76
CA LYS A 95 -9.80 18.44 1.66
C LYS A 95 -9.05 18.24 0.35
N LYS A 96 -7.78 17.86 0.41
CA LYS A 96 -6.94 17.57 -0.77
C LYS A 96 -7.12 16.13 -1.30
N MET A 97 -7.75 15.25 -0.52
CA MET A 97 -8.10 13.88 -0.88
C MET A 97 -9.64 13.70 -0.78
N PRO A 98 -10.42 14.24 -1.74
CA PRO A 98 -11.88 14.21 -1.66
C PRO A 98 -12.50 12.82 -1.83
N PHE A 99 -11.72 11.79 -2.16
CA PHE A 99 -12.19 10.42 -2.36
C PHE A 99 -12.11 9.57 -1.08
N PHE A 100 -12.79 8.43 -1.08
CA PHE A 100 -13.08 7.55 0.07
C PHE A 100 -11.86 7.08 0.89
N ASP A 101 -10.65 7.28 0.38
CA ASP A 101 -9.40 6.67 0.83
C ASP A 101 -8.54 7.60 1.72
N TYR A 102 -9.12 8.63 2.35
CA TYR A 102 -8.37 9.41 3.33
C TYR A 102 -8.22 8.63 4.65
N THR A 103 -7.00 8.14 4.91
CA THR A 103 -6.58 7.69 6.23
C THR A 103 -5.69 8.73 6.92
N SER A 104 -5.80 8.85 8.24
CA SER A 104 -4.88 9.69 9.03
C SER A 104 -3.42 9.24 8.90
N LYS A 105 -3.18 7.99 8.49
CA LYS A 105 -1.85 7.45 8.18
C LYS A 105 -1.22 8.04 6.92
N SER A 106 -1.97 8.76 6.08
CA SER A 106 -1.40 9.48 4.93
C SER A 106 -0.64 10.73 5.34
N LEU A 107 -1.06 11.38 6.44
CA LEU A 107 -0.42 12.59 6.96
C LEU A 107 0.85 12.24 7.72
N ARG A 108 1.90 13.03 7.48
CA ARG A 108 3.25 12.86 8.02
C ARG A 108 3.85 14.20 8.43
N ILE A 109 4.87 14.13 9.27
CA ILE A 109 5.59 15.29 9.80
C ILE A 109 7.09 15.12 9.58
N GLU A 110 7.75 16.10 9.01
CA GLU A 110 9.21 16.14 8.96
C GLU A 110 9.71 17.25 9.89
N ARG A 111 10.66 16.94 10.77
CA ARG A 111 11.30 17.93 11.64
C ARG A 111 12.64 18.33 11.05
N ARG A 112 12.81 19.62 10.76
CA ARG A 112 14.06 20.19 10.25
C ARG A 112 14.17 21.63 10.67
N ASN A 113 15.37 22.08 11.05
CA ASN A 113 15.67 23.48 11.37
C ASN A 113 14.69 24.10 12.39
N LYS A 114 14.35 23.37 13.47
CA LYS A 114 13.39 23.79 14.52
C LYS A 114 11.96 24.05 14.01
N ARG A 115 11.59 23.46 12.87
CA ARG A 115 10.25 23.53 12.28
C ARG A 115 9.69 22.13 12.06
N CYS A 116 8.38 22.01 12.20
CA CYS A 116 7.62 20.82 11.83
C CYS A 116 6.90 21.10 10.50
N TYR A 117 7.28 20.36 9.46
CA TYR A 117 6.67 20.42 8.14
C TYR A 117 5.63 19.32 7.99
N PHE A 118 4.41 19.69 7.62
CA PHE A 118 3.32 18.75 7.41
C PHE A 118 3.19 18.46 5.93
N PHE A 119 3.12 17.18 5.60
CA PHE A 119 2.94 16.71 4.24
C PHE A 119 2.14 15.43 4.25
N TYR A 120 1.61 15.06 3.09
CA TYR A 120 0.91 13.79 2.92
C TYR A 120 1.40 13.05 1.68
N TYR A 121 1.22 11.73 1.72
CA TYR A 121 1.26 10.89 0.53
C TYR A 121 -0.15 10.60 0.05
N GLU A 122 -0.38 10.67 -1.26
CA GLU A 122 -1.67 10.35 -1.85
C GLU A 122 -1.93 8.84 -1.72
N GLN A 123 -3.06 8.47 -1.10
CA GLN A 123 -3.47 7.07 -0.99
C GLN A 123 -4.07 6.61 -2.31
N LEU A 124 -3.56 5.50 -2.81
CA LEU A 124 -4.00 4.86 -4.05
C LEU A 124 -4.91 3.67 -3.77
N ILE A 125 -4.59 2.89 -2.74
CA ILE A 125 -5.29 1.66 -2.39
C ILE A 125 -5.32 1.53 -0.87
N GLU A 126 -6.47 1.13 -0.35
CA GLU A 126 -6.63 0.58 1.00
C GLU A 126 -7.28 -0.79 0.94
N LEU A 127 -6.71 -1.72 1.70
CA LEU A 127 -7.26 -3.04 1.89
C LEU A 127 -7.26 -3.35 3.38
N GLU A 128 -8.45 -3.69 3.88
CA GLU A 128 -8.66 -4.16 5.23
C GLU A 128 -9.03 -5.65 5.21
N PHE A 129 -8.46 -6.42 6.12
CA PHE A 129 -8.73 -7.85 6.26
C PHE A 129 -8.71 -8.24 7.74
N GLY A 130 -9.60 -9.16 8.13
CA GLY A 130 -9.65 -9.65 9.50
C GLY A 130 -10.29 -8.69 10.49
N ARG A 131 -11.12 -7.75 10.04
CA ARG A 131 -11.82 -6.81 10.93
C ARG A 131 -12.88 -7.55 11.73
N LYS A 132 -12.80 -7.52 13.05
CA LYS A 132 -13.86 -8.02 13.93
C LYS A 132 -15.03 -7.03 13.94
N MET A 133 -16.22 -7.53 13.62
CA MET A 133 -17.49 -6.81 13.63
C MET A 133 -18.10 -6.82 15.03
N ASP A 134 -19.06 -5.91 15.28
CA ASP A 134 -19.74 -5.79 16.58
C ASP A 134 -20.49 -7.07 17.00
N ASP A 135 -20.92 -7.87 16.04
CA ASP A 135 -21.57 -9.17 16.25
C ASP A 135 -20.59 -10.34 16.46
N GLY A 136 -19.29 -10.05 16.54
CA GLY A 136 -18.23 -11.03 16.77
C GLY A 136 -17.71 -11.75 15.53
N ARG A 137 -18.28 -11.53 14.33
CA ARG A 137 -17.78 -12.10 13.07
C ARG A 137 -16.54 -11.36 12.57
N TYR A 138 -15.75 -12.01 11.72
CA TYR A 138 -14.61 -11.40 11.05
C TYR A 138 -14.92 -11.09 9.57
N CYS A 139 -14.66 -9.87 9.14
CA CYS A 139 -14.68 -9.50 7.73
C CYS A 139 -13.36 -9.94 7.07
N VAL A 140 -13.46 -10.81 6.06
CA VAL A 140 -12.32 -11.38 5.33
C VAL A 140 -12.26 -10.88 3.88
N GLY A 141 -12.85 -9.71 3.60
CA GLY A 141 -13.06 -9.19 2.24
C GLY A 141 -11.80 -9.03 1.37
N GLY A 142 -10.62 -8.86 1.99
CA GLY A 142 -9.34 -8.75 1.28
C GLY A 142 -8.63 -10.07 0.96
N HIS A 143 -9.26 -11.23 1.19
CA HIS A 143 -8.67 -12.52 0.85
C HIS A 143 -8.47 -12.67 -0.66
N ASN A 144 -7.30 -13.20 -1.08
CA ASN A 144 -6.94 -13.47 -2.48
C ASN A 144 -7.27 -12.31 -3.43
N SER A 145 -6.97 -11.09 -2.98
CA SER A 145 -7.27 -9.87 -3.73
C SER A 145 -6.12 -9.50 -4.65
N GLU A 146 -6.45 -9.11 -5.87
CA GLU A 146 -5.52 -8.51 -6.83
C GLU A 146 -5.96 -7.08 -7.09
N LEU A 147 -5.17 -6.12 -6.62
CA LEU A 147 -5.51 -4.69 -6.67
C LEU A 147 -4.61 -3.99 -7.70
N GLN A 148 -5.22 -3.40 -8.72
CA GLN A 148 -4.47 -2.76 -9.79
C GLN A 148 -3.90 -1.40 -9.34
N CYS A 149 -2.57 -1.27 -9.40
CA CYS A 149 -1.77 -0.07 -9.18
C CYS A 149 -0.77 0.14 -10.33
N LYS A 150 -1.13 1.02 -11.26
CA LYS A 150 -0.31 1.37 -12.45
C LYS A 150 0.84 2.33 -12.15
N GLU A 151 0.84 2.92 -10.96
CA GLU A 151 1.88 3.86 -10.57
C GLU A 151 3.24 3.17 -10.44
N LYS A 152 4.28 3.86 -10.93
CA LYS A 152 5.65 3.34 -11.00
C LYS A 152 6.41 3.52 -9.69
N ASN A 153 6.09 4.58 -8.93
CA ASN A 153 6.78 4.93 -7.69
C ASN A 153 5.76 4.92 -6.56
N ILE A 154 5.75 3.84 -5.79
CA ILE A 154 4.75 3.64 -4.74
C ILE A 154 5.40 3.32 -3.41
N ILE A 155 4.66 3.56 -2.34
CA ILE A 155 4.99 3.11 -0.99
C ILE A 155 3.93 2.10 -0.60
N VAL A 156 4.34 0.88 -0.29
CA VAL A 156 3.43 -0.15 0.22
C VAL A 156 3.69 -0.29 1.70
N THR A 157 2.64 -0.21 2.52
CA THR A 157 2.74 -0.34 3.98
C THR A 157 1.72 -1.34 4.51
N LEU A 158 2.05 -1.99 5.62
CA LEU A 158 1.25 -3.00 6.28
C LEU A 158 1.20 -2.74 7.79
N TYR A 159 0.00 -2.83 8.36
CA TYR A 159 -0.25 -2.68 9.80
C TYR A 159 -1.03 -3.89 10.30
N TYR A 160 -0.65 -4.40 11.47
CA TYR A 160 -1.42 -5.39 12.21
C TYR A 160 -1.97 -4.75 13.48
N ASP A 161 -3.29 -4.83 13.66
CA ASP A 161 -4.00 -4.27 14.82
C ASP A 161 -3.65 -2.78 15.02
N GLY A 162 -3.50 -2.05 13.90
CA GLY A 162 -3.07 -0.64 13.87
C GLY A 162 -1.57 -0.40 14.05
N ILE A 163 -0.77 -1.43 14.34
CA ILE A 163 0.67 -1.34 14.57
C ILE A 163 1.43 -1.58 13.26
N TYR A 164 2.33 -0.66 12.90
CA TYR A 164 3.17 -0.78 11.71
C TYR A 164 4.03 -2.04 11.74
N LYS A 165 4.00 -2.83 10.65
CA LYS A 165 4.76 -4.08 10.50
C LYS A 165 5.75 -4.05 9.36
N TYR A 166 5.35 -3.47 8.24
CA TYR A 166 6.16 -3.45 7.04
C TYR A 166 5.91 -2.18 6.25
N GLY A 167 6.95 -1.73 5.55
CA GLY A 167 6.73 -0.84 4.43
C GLY A 167 7.98 -0.57 3.63
N GLU A 168 7.80 -0.48 2.33
CA GLU A 168 8.86 -0.23 1.37
C GLU A 168 8.41 0.71 0.27
N ARG A 169 9.39 1.46 -0.24
CA ARG A 169 9.28 2.17 -1.51
C ARG A 169 9.60 1.20 -2.63
N ILE A 170 8.73 1.16 -3.63
CA ILE A 170 8.85 0.27 -4.79
C ILE A 170 8.91 1.14 -6.03
N ILE A 171 9.99 0.99 -6.79
CA ILE A 171 10.17 1.61 -8.10
C ILE A 171 10.00 0.53 -9.15
N LYS A 172 9.11 0.73 -10.11
CA LYS A 172 8.87 -0.16 -11.25
C LYS A 172 9.59 0.36 -12.50
N ASP A 173 10.01 -0.56 -13.37
CA ASP A 173 10.53 -0.23 -14.71
C ASP A 173 9.39 0.07 -15.70
N ASP A 174 9.73 0.38 -16.96
CA ASP A 174 8.75 0.68 -18.01
C ASP A 174 7.83 -0.52 -18.33
N LYS A 175 8.29 -1.74 -18.05
CA LYS A 175 7.55 -3.00 -18.22
C LYS A 175 6.75 -3.40 -16.95
N ASN A 176 6.68 -2.52 -15.96
CA ASN A 176 6.03 -2.73 -14.66
C ASN A 176 6.69 -3.78 -13.75
N ASN A 177 7.89 -4.26 -14.07
CA ASN A 177 8.63 -5.11 -13.14
C ASN A 177 9.19 -4.25 -12.01
N VAL A 178 9.34 -4.83 -10.82
CA VAL A 178 10.02 -4.14 -9.73
C VAL A 178 11.50 -3.98 -10.10
N LYS A 179 11.95 -2.73 -10.14
CA LYS A 179 13.33 -2.33 -10.43
C LYS A 179 14.14 -2.18 -9.15
N SER A 180 13.56 -1.59 -8.13
CA SER A 180 14.21 -1.42 -6.83
C SER A 180 13.20 -1.33 -5.69
N ARG A 181 13.72 -1.65 -4.50
CA ARG A 181 13.00 -1.63 -3.23
C ARG A 181 13.84 -0.92 -2.19
N THR A 182 13.23 -0.11 -1.35
CA THR A 182 13.93 0.61 -0.27
C THR A 182 13.08 0.62 0.99
N ASP A 183 13.67 0.28 2.13
CA ASP A 183 12.97 0.28 3.42
C ASP A 183 12.40 1.68 3.75
N PHE A 184 11.10 1.72 4.01
CA PHE A 184 10.38 2.94 4.41
C PHE A 184 10.25 3.07 5.94
N GLY A 185 10.57 2.01 6.70
CA GLY A 185 10.45 1.97 8.16
C GLY A 185 11.12 3.13 8.91
N PRO A 186 12.36 3.54 8.57
CA PRO A 186 13.02 4.66 9.23
C PRO A 186 12.28 5.99 9.04
N GLU A 187 11.75 6.24 7.84
CA GLU A 187 10.98 7.45 7.57
C GLU A 187 9.60 7.40 8.22
N HIS A 188 8.93 6.24 8.18
CA HIS A 188 7.68 6.01 8.90
C HIS A 188 7.84 6.34 10.39
N ARG A 189 8.87 5.80 11.06
CA ARG A 189 9.12 6.04 12.49
C ARG A 189 9.40 7.51 12.82
N LYS A 190 10.14 8.21 11.96
CA LYS A 190 10.50 9.62 12.17
C LYS A 190 9.36 10.59 11.91
N SER A 191 8.45 10.23 10.99
CA SER A 191 7.44 11.14 10.47
C SER A 191 6.01 10.81 10.85
N ALA A 192 5.78 9.68 11.51
CA ALA A 192 4.46 9.30 11.98
C ALA A 192 3.98 10.19 13.13
N ILE A 193 2.68 10.46 13.09
CA ILE A 193 1.93 11.20 14.08
C ILE A 193 1.56 10.21 15.18
N TYR A 194 2.51 9.83 16.03
CA TYR A 194 2.22 9.15 17.30
C TYR A 194 1.97 10.20 18.37
#